data_AF-A0A4Q9GF85-F1
#
_entry.id   AF-A0A4Q9GF85-F1
#
_cell.length_a   1.000
_cell.length_b   1.000
_cell.length_c   1.000
_cell.angle_alpha   90.00
_cell.angle_beta   90.00
_cell.angle_gamma   90.00
#
_symmetry.space_group_name_H-M   'P 1'
#
loop_
_entity.id
_entity.type
_entity.pdbx_description
1 polymer ?
#
loop_
_entity_poly.entity_id
_entity_poly.type
_entity_poly.pdbx_seq_one_letter_code
_entity_poly.pdbx_strand_id
1 'polypeptide(L)'
;MSPLLLRFLPYIAAVLLVAGALFGAYHHGLSMKDAEWQSLWNDRNTLDAKARASNESAARAKEQTYQQSINKAIQDGQRTIDQAIADAAAARASADSLRGAADDLAARLAASESSGNSCTAAASQAATRAAMVFADVLKKSVKRNTELAETADRARARGVTCEQVYDALGN
;
A
#
# COMPACT_ATOMS: atom_id res chain seq x y z
N MET A 1 -24.50 -65.61 -67.49
CA MET A 1 -25.04 -64.46 -66.72
C MET A 1 -26.53 -64.38 -67.02
N SER A 2 -27.40 -64.48 -66.01
CA SER A 2 -28.85 -64.55 -66.20
C SER A 2 -29.38 -63.31 -66.94
N PRO A 3 -30.25 -63.42 -67.95
CA PRO A 3 -30.71 -62.29 -68.79
C PRO A 3 -31.42 -61.18 -68.00
N LEU A 4 -31.86 -61.49 -66.77
CA LEU A 4 -32.42 -60.53 -65.82
C LEU A 4 -31.38 -59.52 -65.32
N LEU A 5 -30.13 -59.95 -65.04
CA LEU A 5 -29.07 -59.07 -64.53
C LEU A 5 -28.66 -57.97 -65.54
N LEU A 6 -28.58 -58.32 -66.83
CA LEU A 6 -28.27 -57.37 -67.90
C LEU A 6 -29.37 -56.31 -68.08
N ARG A 7 -30.63 -56.66 -67.78
CA ARG A 7 -31.77 -55.75 -67.92
C ARG A 7 -31.87 -54.75 -66.76
N PHE A 8 -31.38 -55.10 -65.57
CA PHE A 8 -31.38 -54.23 -64.39
C PHE A 8 -30.13 -53.34 -64.25
N LEU A 9 -29.04 -53.69 -64.94
CA LEU A 9 -27.78 -52.96 -64.93
C LEU A 9 -27.90 -51.43 -65.18
N PRO A 10 -28.67 -50.92 -66.17
CA PRO A 10 -28.80 -49.48 -66.37
C PRO A 10 -29.52 -48.76 -65.22
N TYR A 11 -30.48 -49.42 -64.57
CA TYR A 11 -31.19 -48.86 -63.41
C TYR A 11 -30.27 -48.80 -62.18
N ILE A 12 -29.45 -49.82 -61.96
CA ILE A 12 -28.45 -49.83 -60.88
C ILE A 12 -27.42 -48.71 -61.12
N ALA A 13 -26.93 -48.57 -62.35
CA ALA A 13 -26.01 -47.49 -62.70
C ALA A 13 -26.62 -46.10 -62.48
N ALA A 14 -27.90 -45.90 -62.86
CA ALA A 14 -28.61 -44.65 -62.62
C ALA A 14 -28.75 -44.34 -61.11
N VAL A 15 -29.13 -45.34 -60.30
CA VAL A 15 -29.24 -45.17 -58.84
C VAL A 15 -27.87 -44.82 -58.21
N LEU A 16 -26.80 -45.48 -58.63
CA LEU A 16 -25.45 -45.18 -58.13
C LEU A 16 -24.98 -43.77 -58.50
N LEU A 17 -25.29 -43.31 -59.72
CA LEU A 17 -24.99 -41.93 -60.14
C LEU A 17 -25.75 -40.90 -59.29
N VAL A 18 -27.04 -41.13 -59.05
CA VAL A 18 -27.84 -40.25 -58.18
C VAL A 18 -27.31 -40.24 -56.76
N ALA A 19 -27.01 -41.42 -56.20
CA ALA A 19 -26.45 -41.53 -54.85
C ALA A 19 -25.09 -40.82 -54.74
N GLY A 20 -24.21 -40.99 -55.74
CA GLY A 20 -22.92 -40.30 -55.80
C GLY A 20 -23.04 -38.78 -55.90
N ALA A 21 -23.99 -38.29 -56.71
CA ALA A 21 -24.26 -36.85 -56.83
C ALA A 21 -24.79 -36.25 -55.52
N LEU A 22 -25.73 -36.94 -54.85
CA LEU A 22 -26.25 -36.51 -53.55
C LEU A 22 -25.17 -36.53 -52.47
N PHE A 23 -24.33 -37.57 -52.45
CA PHE A 23 -23.21 -37.67 -51.52
C PHE A 23 -22.19 -36.55 -51.73
N GLY A 24 -21.82 -36.26 -52.98
CA GLY A 24 -20.93 -35.16 -53.33
C GLY A 24 -21.50 -33.80 -52.93
N ALA A 25 -22.78 -33.54 -53.21
CA ALA A 25 -23.45 -32.30 -52.84
C ALA A 25 -23.51 -32.11 -51.31
N TYR A 26 -23.80 -33.18 -50.57
CA TYR A 26 -23.82 -33.15 -49.11
C TYR A 26 -22.44 -32.83 -48.52
N HIS A 27 -21.39 -33.54 -48.95
CA HIS A 27 -20.03 -33.28 -48.47
C HIS A 27 -19.50 -31.90 -48.85
N HIS A 28 -19.83 -31.42 -50.05
CA HIS A 28 -19.51 -30.06 -50.43
C HIS A 28 -20.21 -29.04 -49.52
N GLY A 29 -21.51 -29.24 -49.24
CA GLY A 29 -22.26 -28.40 -48.30
C GLY A 29 -21.65 -28.39 -46.88
N LEU A 30 -21.23 -29.55 -46.37
CA LEU A 30 -20.51 -29.64 -45.09
C LEU A 30 -19.19 -28.88 -45.13
N SER A 31 -18.36 -29.08 -46.17
CA SER A 31 -17.06 -28.39 -46.27
C SER A 31 -17.19 -26.87 -46.32
N MET A 32 -18.24 -26.35 -46.98
CA MET A 32 -18.52 -24.92 -47.04
C MET A 32 -18.97 -24.39 -45.67
N LYS A 33 -19.84 -25.12 -44.98
CA LYS A 33 -20.28 -24.82 -43.60
C LYS A 33 -19.11 -24.84 -42.61
N ASP A 34 -18.24 -25.85 -42.69
CA ASP A 34 -17.07 -25.96 -41.82
C ASP A 34 -16.09 -24.81 -42.07
N ALA A 35 -15.85 -24.44 -43.33
CA ALA A 35 -15.00 -23.30 -43.67
C ALA A 35 -15.58 -21.97 -43.17
N GLU A 36 -16.89 -21.76 -43.34
CA GLU A 36 -17.61 -20.58 -42.83
C GLU A 36 -17.49 -20.49 -41.30
N TRP A 37 -17.80 -21.57 -40.58
CA TRP A 37 -17.69 -21.62 -39.12
C TRP A 37 -16.27 -21.43 -38.63
N GLN A 38 -15.28 -22.04 -39.29
CA GLN A 38 -13.88 -21.88 -38.92
C GLN A 38 -13.42 -20.42 -39.07
N SER A 39 -13.85 -19.73 -40.14
CA SER A 39 -13.56 -18.31 -40.33
C SER A 39 -14.16 -17.47 -39.19
N LEU A 40 -15.45 -17.67 -38.90
CA LEU A 40 -16.14 -16.94 -37.82
C LEU A 40 -15.48 -17.19 -36.45
N TRP A 41 -15.05 -18.42 -36.18
CA TRP A 41 -14.34 -18.76 -34.95
C TRP A 41 -12.96 -18.11 -34.87
N ASN A 42 -12.21 -18.09 -35.98
CA ASN A 42 -10.90 -17.44 -36.03
C ASN A 42 -11.02 -15.92 -35.79
N ASP A 43 -12.02 -15.28 -36.40
CA ASP A 43 -12.29 -13.85 -36.20
C ASP A 43 -12.65 -13.57 -34.74
N ARG A 44 -13.54 -14.37 -34.15
CA ARG A 44 -13.90 -14.26 -32.73
C ARG A 44 -12.70 -14.47 -31.80
N ASN A 45 -11.91 -15.52 -32.02
CA ASN A 45 -10.71 -15.79 -31.22
C ASN A 45 -9.71 -14.63 -31.29
N THR A 46 -9.55 -14.02 -32.47
CA THR A 46 -8.70 -12.85 -32.67
C THR A 46 -9.22 -11.64 -31.89
N LEU A 47 -10.52 -11.37 -31.96
CA LEU A 47 -11.16 -10.29 -31.22
C LEU A 47 -11.08 -10.50 -29.71
N ASP A 48 -11.33 -11.71 -29.23
CA ASP A 48 -11.24 -12.08 -27.81
C ASP A 48 -9.80 -11.97 -27.30
N ALA A 49 -8.80 -12.40 -28.08
CA ALA A 49 -7.39 -12.24 -27.73
C ALA A 49 -7.00 -10.76 -27.61
N LYS A 50 -7.47 -9.92 -28.55
CA LYS A 50 -7.25 -8.48 -28.51
C LYS A 50 -7.94 -7.83 -27.30
N ALA A 51 -9.20 -8.19 -27.04
CA ALA A 51 -9.95 -7.70 -25.89
C ALA A 51 -9.28 -8.09 -24.57
N ARG A 52 -8.82 -9.35 -24.46
CA ARG A 52 -8.05 -9.84 -23.31
C ARG A 52 -6.77 -9.02 -23.11
N ALA A 53 -5.95 -8.87 -24.14
CA ALA A 53 -4.70 -8.10 -24.03
C ALA A 53 -4.94 -6.63 -23.64
N SER A 54 -6.01 -6.02 -24.19
CA SER A 54 -6.39 -4.65 -23.82
C SER A 54 -6.87 -4.56 -22.37
N ASN A 55 -7.68 -5.51 -21.90
CA ASN A 55 -8.18 -5.52 -20.53
C ASN A 55 -7.06 -5.80 -19.52
N GLU A 56 -6.17 -6.75 -19.82
CA GLU A 56 -5.01 -7.05 -19.00
C GLU A 56 -4.06 -5.85 -18.90
N SER A 57 -3.76 -5.17 -20.02
CA SER A 57 -2.90 -3.98 -20.00
C SER A 57 -3.54 -2.83 -19.21
N ALA A 58 -4.85 -2.59 -19.36
CA ALA A 58 -5.57 -1.59 -18.59
C ALA A 58 -5.59 -1.92 -17.09
N ALA A 59 -5.81 -3.18 -16.71
CA ALA A 59 -5.77 -3.62 -15.32
C ALA A 59 -4.37 -3.51 -14.71
N ARG A 60 -3.33 -3.89 -15.47
CA ARG A 60 -1.92 -3.74 -15.06
C ARG A 60 -1.53 -2.29 -14.86
N ALA A 61 -1.98 -1.38 -15.73
CA ALA A 61 -1.73 0.05 -15.59
C ALA A 61 -2.33 0.59 -14.28
N LYS A 62 -3.59 0.23 -13.99
CA LYS A 62 -4.24 0.60 -12.71
C LYS A 62 -3.49 0.07 -11.50
N GLU A 63 -3.10 -1.21 -11.53
CA GLU A 63 -2.31 -1.81 -10.46
C GLU A 63 -0.97 -1.07 -10.26
N GLN A 64 -0.27 -0.74 -11.34
CA GLN A 64 0.98 0.01 -11.26
C GLN A 64 0.79 1.40 -10.65
N THR A 65 -0.29 2.10 -11.01
CA THR A 65 -0.62 3.40 -10.42
C THR A 65 -0.86 3.27 -8.90
N TYR A 66 -1.65 2.29 -8.46
CA TYR A 66 -1.87 2.07 -7.03
C TYR A 66 -0.58 1.72 -6.29
N GLN A 67 0.24 0.82 -6.84
CA GLN A 67 1.53 0.45 -6.25
C GLN A 67 2.46 1.65 -6.12
N GLN A 68 2.54 2.51 -7.15
CA GLN A 68 3.35 3.73 -7.08
C GLN A 68 2.85 4.70 -6.01
N SER A 69 1.53 4.89 -5.92
CA SER A 69 0.92 5.77 -4.93
C SER A 69 1.12 5.27 -3.50
N ILE A 70 0.92 3.97 -3.27
CA ILE A 70 1.17 3.31 -1.97
C ILE A 70 2.66 3.40 -1.61
N ASN A 71 3.57 3.11 -2.53
CA ASN A 71 5.01 3.23 -2.28
C ASN A 71 5.43 4.66 -1.91
N LYS A 72 4.82 5.66 -2.57
CA LYS A 72 5.03 7.07 -2.24
C LYS A 72 4.51 7.38 -0.83
N ALA A 73 3.29 6.96 -0.49
CA ALA A 73 2.72 7.15 0.84
C ALA A 73 3.60 6.50 1.94
N ILE A 74 4.14 5.31 1.69
CA ILE A 74 5.08 4.65 2.61
C ILE A 74 6.36 5.47 2.77
N GLN A 75 6.95 5.97 1.68
CA GLN A 75 8.17 6.78 1.74
C GLN A 75 7.95 8.11 2.47
N ASP A 76 6.83 8.78 2.19
CA ASP A 76 6.47 10.06 2.82
C ASP A 76 6.13 9.86 4.31
N GLY A 77 5.45 8.75 4.64
CA GLY A 77 5.22 8.31 6.03
C GLY A 77 6.52 8.04 6.77
N GLN A 78 7.46 7.30 6.17
CA GLN A 78 8.76 7.03 6.77
C GLN A 78 9.57 8.31 7.00
N ARG A 79 9.58 9.23 6.03
CA ARG A 79 10.23 10.54 6.19
C ARG A 79 9.66 11.33 7.36
N THR A 80 8.34 11.30 7.53
CA THR A 80 7.65 11.96 8.65
C THR A 80 8.03 11.32 9.99
N ILE A 81 8.15 9.99 10.05
CA ILE A 81 8.62 9.27 11.24
C ILE A 81 10.06 9.65 11.57
N ASP A 82 10.95 9.66 10.58
CA ASP A 82 12.36 9.98 10.78
C ASP A 82 12.54 11.42 11.28
N GLN A 83 11.77 12.37 10.74
CA GLN A 83 11.72 13.75 11.23
C GLN A 83 11.24 13.82 12.68
N ALA A 84 10.13 13.15 13.02
CA ALA A 84 9.63 13.12 14.39
C ALA A 84 10.64 12.50 15.38
N ILE A 85 11.38 11.47 14.97
CA ILE A 85 12.44 10.87 15.77
C ILE A 85 13.58 11.88 15.99
N ALA A 86 14.00 12.59 14.95
CA ALA A 86 15.05 13.61 15.05
C ALA A 86 14.64 14.77 15.96
N ASP A 87 13.41 15.27 15.80
CA ASP A 87 12.84 16.33 16.64
C ASP A 87 12.74 15.89 18.10
N ALA A 88 12.29 14.65 18.35
CA ALA A 88 12.24 14.08 19.70
C ALA A 88 13.64 13.91 20.30
N ALA A 89 14.66 13.57 19.50
CA ALA A 89 16.04 13.49 19.98
C ALA A 89 16.59 14.87 20.34
N ALA A 90 16.35 15.89 19.52
CA ALA A 90 16.72 17.28 19.81
C ALA A 90 16.02 17.79 21.09
N ALA A 91 14.72 17.52 21.25
CA ALA A 91 13.97 17.88 22.43
C ALA A 91 14.50 17.20 23.71
N ARG A 92 14.88 15.91 23.62
CA ARG A 92 15.52 15.20 24.75
C ARG A 92 16.86 15.83 25.13
N ALA A 93 17.70 16.18 24.16
CA ALA A 93 18.97 16.85 24.42
C ALA A 93 18.78 18.20 25.11
N SER A 94 17.83 19.03 24.65
CA SER A 94 17.49 20.29 25.32
C SER A 94 16.94 20.09 26.72
N ALA A 95 16.09 19.06 26.93
CA ALA A 95 15.56 18.72 28.25
C ALA A 95 16.67 18.28 29.22
N ASP A 96 17.63 17.47 28.76
CA ASP A 96 18.76 17.03 29.58
C ASP A 96 19.68 18.20 29.94
N SER A 97 19.95 19.10 28.99
CA SER A 97 20.70 20.34 29.25
C SER A 97 19.99 21.21 30.30
N LEU A 98 18.68 21.39 30.20
CA LEU A 98 17.88 22.14 31.17
C LEU A 98 17.90 21.49 32.56
N ARG A 99 17.81 20.16 32.64
CA ARG A 99 17.92 19.42 33.92
C ARG A 99 19.29 19.61 34.55
N GLY A 100 20.36 19.53 33.75
CA GLY A 100 21.73 19.77 34.22
C GLY A 100 21.91 21.19 34.75
N ALA A 101 21.39 22.20 34.05
CA ALA A 101 21.44 23.59 34.49
C ALA A 101 20.63 23.82 35.79
N ALA A 102 19.46 23.18 35.92
CA ALA A 102 18.66 23.24 37.15
C ALA A 102 19.37 22.56 38.34
N ASP A 103 20.03 21.43 38.11
CA ASP A 103 20.80 20.73 39.14
C ASP A 103 22.04 21.52 39.57
N ASP A 104 22.77 22.14 38.63
CA ASP A 104 23.90 23.03 38.95
C ASP A 104 23.45 24.24 39.78
N LEU A 105 22.33 24.87 39.40
CA LEU A 105 21.76 25.98 40.15
C LEU A 105 21.36 25.56 41.58
N ALA A 106 20.69 24.42 41.72
CA ALA A 106 20.31 23.88 43.03
C ALA A 106 21.54 23.58 43.90
N ALA A 107 22.60 22.99 43.32
CA ALA A 107 23.85 22.72 44.01
C ALA A 107 24.57 24.01 44.47
N ARG A 108 24.63 25.04 43.62
CA ARG A 108 25.20 26.34 43.97
C ARG A 108 24.46 27.03 45.11
N LEU A 109 23.13 27.00 45.08
CA LEU A 109 22.30 27.53 46.16
C LEU A 109 22.57 26.78 47.48
N ALA A 110 22.60 25.45 47.45
CA ALA A 110 22.91 24.63 48.61
C ALA A 110 24.32 24.87 49.17
N ALA A 111 25.32 25.12 48.31
CA ALA A 111 26.67 25.45 48.75
C ALA A 111 26.76 26.84 49.40
N SER A 112 26.03 27.84 48.87
CA SER A 112 26.03 29.21 49.39
C SER A 112 25.44 29.33 50.81
N GLU A 113 24.47 28.48 51.16
CA GLU A 113 23.90 28.36 52.51
C GLU A 113 24.93 28.07 53.60
N SER A 114 25.97 27.29 53.29
CA SER A 114 26.97 26.84 54.27
C SER A 114 27.87 27.96 54.82
N SER A 115 27.74 29.19 54.29
CA SER A 115 28.67 30.31 54.52
C SER A 115 28.07 31.55 55.20
N GLY A 116 26.78 31.57 55.57
CA GLY A 116 26.07 32.78 56.02
C GLY A 116 25.66 32.87 57.51
N ASN A 117 25.55 34.10 58.04
CA ASN A 117 25.08 34.41 59.41
C ASN A 117 23.62 33.97 59.68
N SER A 118 23.28 33.70 60.95
CA SER A 118 22.10 32.90 61.35
C SER A 118 20.71 33.44 60.95
N CYS A 119 20.48 34.76 60.91
CA CYS A 119 19.18 35.32 60.51
C CYS A 119 18.98 35.33 58.98
N THR A 120 20.07 35.51 58.22
CA THR A 120 20.07 35.36 56.76
C THR A 120 19.94 33.89 56.36
N ALA A 121 20.55 32.98 57.13
CA ALA A 121 20.54 31.54 56.88
C ALA A 121 19.13 30.94 56.82
N ALA A 122 18.19 31.35 57.68
CA ALA A 122 16.83 30.79 57.65
C ALA A 122 16.03 31.19 56.39
N ALA A 123 16.16 32.44 55.95
CA ALA A 123 15.51 32.94 54.74
C ALA A 123 16.12 32.32 53.47
N SER A 124 17.44 32.17 53.45
CA SER A 124 18.16 31.57 52.34
C SER A 124 17.94 30.04 52.28
N GLN A 125 17.71 29.37 53.41
CA GLN A 125 17.32 27.95 53.48
C GLN A 125 15.92 27.71 52.91
N ALA A 126 14.98 28.63 53.15
CA ALA A 126 13.65 28.59 52.55
C ALA A 126 13.69 28.77 51.02
N ALA A 127 14.51 29.72 50.54
CA ALA A 127 14.72 29.93 49.10
C ALA A 127 15.35 28.71 48.41
N THR A 128 16.34 28.06 49.05
CA THR A 128 16.97 26.83 48.53
C THR A 128 15.98 25.67 48.46
N ARG A 129 15.13 25.48 49.48
CA ARG A 129 14.05 24.49 49.45
C ARG A 129 13.05 24.76 48.33
N ALA A 130 12.66 26.01 48.12
CA ALA A 130 11.79 26.39 47.02
C ALA A 130 12.43 26.07 45.65
N ALA A 131 13.71 26.41 45.46
CA ALA A 131 14.45 26.12 44.24
C ALA A 131 14.54 24.62 43.94
N MET A 132 14.79 23.78 44.96
CA MET A 132 14.79 22.32 44.80
C MET A 132 13.42 21.77 44.39
N VAL A 133 12.33 22.29 44.98
CA VAL A 133 10.96 21.89 44.60
C VAL A 133 10.65 22.31 43.17
N PHE A 134 11.02 23.52 42.75
CA PHE A 134 10.85 23.96 41.36
C PHE A 134 11.64 23.10 40.38
N ALA A 135 12.86 22.70 40.72
CA ALA A 135 13.66 21.79 39.90
C ALA A 135 13.01 20.41 39.76
N ASP A 136 12.46 19.84 40.84
CA ASP A 136 11.73 18.56 40.81
C ASP A 136 10.42 18.65 40.01
N VAL A 137 9.64 19.70 40.21
CA VAL A 137 8.40 19.96 39.45
C VAL A 137 8.71 20.12 37.97
N LEU A 138 9.76 20.87 37.62
CA LEU A 138 10.21 21.04 36.24
C LEU A 138 10.60 19.68 35.63
N LYS A 139 11.37 18.86 36.35
CA LYS A 139 11.76 17.51 35.91
C LYS A 139 10.54 16.62 35.63
N LYS A 140 9.57 16.59 36.54
CA LYS A 140 8.33 15.81 36.39
C LYS A 140 7.46 16.33 35.24
N SER A 141 7.33 17.65 35.12
CA SER A 141 6.57 18.30 34.05
C SER A 141 7.16 17.98 32.67
N VAL A 142 8.47 18.18 32.50
CA VAL A 142 9.18 17.88 31.25
C VAL A 142 9.05 16.40 30.91
N LYS A 143 9.26 15.49 31.88
CA LYS A 143 9.10 14.05 31.66
C LYS A 143 7.70 13.71 31.13
N ARG A 144 6.65 14.22 31.78
CA ARG A 144 5.27 13.94 31.38
C ARG A 144 4.93 14.50 30.00
N ASN A 145 5.41 15.70 29.69
CA ASN A 145 5.20 16.32 28.38
C ASN A 145 5.90 15.54 27.27
N THR A 146 7.12 15.04 27.51
CA THR A 146 7.83 14.19 26.53
C THR A 146 7.11 12.86 26.27
N GLU A 147 6.63 12.18 27.32
CA GLU A 147 5.87 10.93 27.17
C GLU A 147 4.56 11.14 26.36
N LEU A 148 3.88 12.27 26.61
CA LEU A 148 2.67 12.62 25.88
C LEU A 148 2.95 12.96 24.41
N ALA A 149 3.98 13.77 24.16
CA ALA A 149 4.41 14.11 22.80
C ALA A 149 4.78 12.86 22.00
N GLU A 150 5.58 11.96 22.58
CA GLU A 150 5.99 10.73 21.92
C GLU A 150 4.80 9.82 21.54
N THR A 151 3.78 9.77 22.40
CA THR A 151 2.54 9.04 22.11
C THR A 151 1.75 9.69 20.99
N ALA A 152 1.61 11.02 21.03
CA ALA A 152 0.91 11.78 20.00
C ALA A 152 1.59 11.69 18.64
N ASP A 153 2.92 11.80 18.59
CA ASP A 153 3.72 11.70 17.36
C ASP A 153 3.59 10.30 16.75
N ARG A 154 3.66 9.24 17.57
CA ARG A 154 3.44 7.86 17.11
C ARG A 154 2.03 7.64 16.55
N ALA A 155 1.01 8.18 17.22
CA ALA A 155 -0.37 8.08 16.75
C ALA A 155 -0.56 8.84 15.43
N ARG A 156 -0.03 10.06 15.34
CA ARG A 156 -0.11 10.90 14.14
C ARG A 156 0.62 10.28 12.96
N ALA A 157 1.85 9.77 13.15
CA ALA A 157 2.61 9.13 12.09
C ALA A 157 1.86 7.93 11.47
N ARG A 158 1.22 7.10 12.32
CA ARG A 158 0.38 5.99 11.86
C ARG A 158 -0.87 6.49 11.14
N GLY A 159 -1.55 7.50 11.70
CA GLY A 159 -2.77 8.06 11.12
C GLY A 159 -2.57 8.67 9.73
N VAL A 160 -1.54 9.51 9.58
CA VAL A 160 -1.22 10.16 8.29
C VAL A 160 -0.88 9.13 7.21
N THR A 161 -0.16 8.06 7.56
CA THR A 161 0.14 6.99 6.60
C THR A 161 -1.13 6.27 6.14
N CYS A 162 -2.05 5.96 7.07
CA CYS A 162 -3.33 5.34 6.73
C CYS A 162 -4.20 6.23 5.84
N GLU A 163 -4.27 7.54 6.14
CA GLU A 163 -5.02 8.52 5.34
C GLU A 163 -4.46 8.63 3.92
N GLN A 164 -3.14 8.76 3.78
CA GLN A 164 -2.49 8.83 2.47
C GLN A 164 -2.70 7.57 1.62
N VAL A 165 -2.65 6.38 2.24
CA VAL A 165 -2.95 5.12 1.55
C VAL A 165 -4.43 5.04 1.15
N TYR A 166 -5.34 5.52 2.00
CA TYR A 166 -6.76 5.54 1.66
C TYR A 166 -7.05 6.50 0.49
N ASP A 167 -6.50 7.71 0.52
CA ASP A 167 -6.63 8.70 -0.56
C ASP A 167 -6.02 8.20 -1.88
N ALA A 168 -4.97 7.38 -1.79
CA ALA A 168 -4.35 6.71 -2.93
C ALA A 168 -5.23 5.63 -3.58
N LEU A 169 -6.23 5.10 -2.87
CA LEU A 169 -7.21 4.14 -3.40
C LEU A 169 -8.48 4.82 -3.94
N GLY A 170 -8.78 6.05 -3.48
CA GLY A 170 -9.98 6.80 -3.83
C GLY A 170 -9.85 7.69 -5.08
N ASN A 171 -8.64 7.99 -5.51
CA ASN A 171 -8.32 8.69 -6.76
C ASN A 171 -7.87 7.72 -7.86
#